data_AF-A0A7L1CVV4-F1
#
_entry.id   AF-A0A7L1CVV4-F1
#
_cell.length_a   1.000
_cell.length_b   1.000
_cell.length_c   1.000
_cell.angle_alpha   90.00
_cell.angle_beta   90.00
_cell.angle_gamma   90.00
#
_symmetry.space_group_name_H-M   'P 1'
#
loop_
_entity.id
_entity.type
_entity.pdbx_description
1 polymer ?
#
loop_
_entity_poly.entity_id
_entity_poly.type
_entity_poly.pdbx_seq_one_letter_code
_entity_poly.pdbx_strand_id
1 'polypeptide(L)'
;PGENETKVNLEELKTSVLYSGPVDPTEWVGLRKSYPLLVYLRNNLLMLAILAFEVTIYRHQEYYRCRNNLTAPVTKTIFHDITRAHLDDGLVNCIKYFINYFFYKFGLETCFLLSVNVIGQRMDFYAMIHAFWLIAVLYRRRRKAIAEIWPKYCCFLSCIITFQYFLCIGIPPAPCKDYPWRSGNANFNSNIIKWLYFPDFIVRPNPVFLVYDFMLLLCASLQRQTFEDENKAAVRITAGDNVEICMNLDAASFSQHNPVPDFIHCR
;
A
#
# COMPACT_ATOMS: atom_id res chain seq x y z
N PRO A 1 36.42 19.55 -1.54
CA PRO A 1 35.90 20.60 -0.63
C PRO A 1 36.99 21.03 0.34
N GLY A 2 37.10 22.34 0.60
CA GLY A 2 37.98 22.86 1.66
C GLY A 2 37.38 22.63 3.05
N GLU A 3 38.20 22.66 4.11
CA GLU A 3 37.76 22.48 5.52
C GLU A 3 36.64 23.45 5.95
N ASN A 4 36.53 24.61 5.28
CA ASN A 4 35.53 25.63 5.59
C ASN A 4 34.17 25.42 4.87
N GLU A 5 34.08 24.51 3.90
CA GLU A 5 32.88 24.34 3.06
C GLU A 5 31.92 23.27 3.60
N THR A 6 32.46 22.23 4.27
CA THR A 6 31.69 21.08 4.78
C THR A 6 32.21 20.64 6.15
N LYS A 7 31.31 20.49 7.12
CA LYS A 7 31.60 19.98 8.49
C LYS A 7 31.86 18.46 8.55
N VAL A 8 31.82 17.77 7.42
CA VAL A 8 31.89 16.31 7.33
C VAL A 8 33.35 15.85 7.35
N ASN A 9 33.65 14.82 8.13
CA ASN A 9 34.99 14.24 8.20
C ASN A 9 35.43 13.70 6.82
N LEU A 10 36.71 13.80 6.50
CA LEU A 10 37.29 13.38 5.23
C LEU A 10 37.02 11.91 4.90
N GLU A 11 37.01 11.03 5.91
CA GLU A 11 36.70 9.61 5.72
C GLU A 11 35.22 9.38 5.36
N GLU A 12 34.29 10.15 5.90
CA GLU A 12 32.88 10.09 5.51
C GLU A 12 32.65 10.67 4.12
N LEU A 13 33.37 11.73 3.75
CA LEU A 13 33.31 12.31 2.40
C LEU A 13 33.70 11.30 1.32
N LYS A 14 34.69 10.43 1.57
CA LYS A 14 35.08 9.36 0.64
C LYS A 14 33.96 8.36 0.34
N THR A 15 32.97 8.24 1.22
CA THR A 15 31.78 7.40 0.99
C THR A 15 30.68 8.09 0.20
N SER A 16 30.78 9.40 0.00
CA SER A 16 29.82 10.18 -0.78
C SER A 16 29.89 9.84 -2.26
N VAL A 17 28.74 9.82 -2.93
CA VAL A 17 28.67 9.72 -4.40
C VAL A 17 29.48 10.82 -5.10
N LEU A 18 29.52 12.04 -4.55
CA LEU A 18 30.21 13.17 -5.17
C LEU A 18 31.74 13.11 -5.09
N TYR A 19 32.29 12.46 -4.07
CA TYR A 19 33.73 12.54 -3.75
C TYR A 19 34.44 11.18 -3.80
N SER A 20 33.70 10.08 -3.94
CA SER A 20 34.28 8.73 -4.07
C SER A 20 34.95 8.49 -5.43
N GLY A 21 34.51 9.16 -6.49
CA GLY A 21 35.02 8.98 -7.84
C GLY A 21 34.39 9.92 -8.87
N PRO A 22 34.76 9.78 -10.16
CA PRO A 22 34.15 10.57 -11.23
C PRO A 22 32.67 10.22 -11.39
N VAL A 23 31.83 11.25 -11.43
CA VAL A 23 30.37 11.12 -11.59
C VAL A 23 30.02 10.96 -13.07
N ASP A 24 29.31 9.89 -13.42
CA ASP A 24 28.68 9.74 -14.74
C ASP A 24 27.27 10.35 -14.73
N PRO A 25 26.98 11.40 -15.53
CA PRO A 25 25.65 12.01 -15.59
C PRO A 25 24.55 11.04 -16.03
N THR A 26 24.90 9.98 -16.77
CA THR A 26 23.93 9.03 -17.32
C THR A 26 23.44 8.02 -16.28
N GLU A 27 24.22 7.77 -15.22
CA GLU A 27 23.84 6.85 -14.14
C GLU A 27 22.65 7.39 -13.34
N TRP A 28 22.54 8.70 -13.15
CA TRP A 28 21.39 9.34 -12.50
C TRP A 28 20.08 9.17 -13.28
N VAL A 29 20.17 9.07 -14.62
CA VAL A 29 19.03 8.79 -15.50
C VAL A 29 18.72 7.29 -15.56
N GLY A 30 19.54 6.45 -14.92
CA GLY A 30 19.35 5.01 -14.83
C GLY A 30 20.11 4.20 -15.88
N LEU A 31 20.93 4.84 -16.72
CA LEU A 31 21.76 4.16 -17.72
C LEU A 31 23.07 3.72 -17.08
N ARG A 32 23.30 2.41 -17.04
CA ARG A 32 24.56 1.85 -16.54
C ARG A 32 25.07 0.80 -17.48
N LYS A 33 26.32 0.94 -17.91
CA LYS A 33 27.01 -0.09 -18.69
C LYS A 33 27.25 -1.31 -17.78
N SER A 34 26.63 -2.43 -18.11
CA SER A 34 26.71 -3.66 -17.32
C SER A 34 26.96 -4.88 -18.21
N TYR A 35 27.82 -5.77 -17.74
CA TYR A 35 28.05 -7.08 -18.33
C TYR A 35 27.82 -8.13 -17.23
N PRO A 36 26.87 -9.08 -17.41
CA PRO A 36 26.09 -9.39 -18.61
C PRO A 36 24.82 -8.51 -18.81
N LEU A 37 24.54 -8.13 -20.07
CA LEU A 37 23.42 -7.25 -20.46
C LEU A 37 22.04 -7.81 -20.09
N LEU A 38 21.83 -9.13 -20.23
CA LEU A 38 20.55 -9.77 -19.92
C LEU A 38 20.15 -9.60 -18.45
N VAL A 39 21.10 -9.66 -17.52
CA VAL A 39 20.81 -9.48 -16.10
C VAL A 39 20.34 -8.05 -15.81
N TYR A 40 20.95 -7.07 -16.49
CA TYR A 40 20.55 -5.67 -16.38
C TYR A 40 19.15 -5.40 -16.96
N LEU A 41 18.80 -6.04 -18.09
CA LEU A 41 17.49 -5.89 -18.72
C LEU A 41 16.38 -6.77 -18.13
N ARG A 42 16.74 -7.80 -17.34
CA ARG A 42 15.82 -8.83 -16.84
C ARG A 42 14.55 -8.24 -16.20
N ASN A 43 14.68 -7.24 -15.34
CA ASN A 43 13.55 -6.66 -14.62
C ASN A 43 12.56 -5.96 -15.57
N ASN A 44 13.06 -5.23 -16.56
CA ASN A 44 12.22 -4.56 -17.57
C ASN A 44 11.53 -5.58 -18.48
N LEU A 45 12.23 -6.65 -18.88
CA LEU A 45 11.66 -7.73 -19.68
C LEU A 45 10.56 -8.47 -18.92
N LEU A 46 10.76 -8.75 -17.63
CA LEU A 46 9.74 -9.37 -16.78
C LEU A 46 8.54 -8.45 -16.59
N MET A 47 8.76 -7.15 -16.38
CA MET A 47 7.66 -6.16 -16.30
C MET A 47 6.83 -6.14 -17.58
N LEU A 48 7.49 -6.10 -18.75
CA LEU A 48 6.82 -6.14 -20.05
C LEU A 48 6.04 -7.45 -20.24
N ALA A 49 6.63 -8.59 -19.86
CA ALA A 49 5.96 -9.88 -19.94
C ALA A 49 4.70 -9.93 -19.06
N ILE A 50 4.74 -9.38 -17.84
CA ILE A 50 3.58 -9.31 -16.95
C ILE A 50 2.48 -8.42 -17.53
N LEU A 51 2.82 -7.24 -18.06
CA LEU A 51 1.86 -6.33 -18.70
C LEU A 51 1.19 -6.97 -19.93
N ALA A 52 1.98 -7.66 -20.77
CA ALA A 52 1.44 -8.40 -21.91
C ALA A 52 0.54 -9.56 -21.46
N PHE A 53 0.95 -10.28 -20.41
CA PHE A 53 0.19 -11.40 -19.87
C PHE A 53 -1.14 -10.96 -19.25
N GLU A 54 -1.18 -9.82 -18.55
CA GLU A 54 -2.40 -9.20 -18.04
C GLU A 54 -3.43 -8.99 -19.15
N VAL A 55 -3.05 -8.28 -20.22
CA VAL A 55 -3.92 -8.03 -21.37
C VAL A 55 -4.34 -9.33 -22.05
N THR A 56 -3.41 -10.30 -22.15
CA THR A 56 -3.70 -11.63 -22.71
C THR A 56 -4.78 -12.36 -21.92
N ILE A 57 -4.72 -12.34 -20.57
CA ILE A 57 -5.76 -12.91 -19.71
C ILE A 57 -7.10 -12.22 -19.95
N TYR A 58 -7.14 -10.89 -19.96
CA TYR A 58 -8.39 -10.14 -20.19
C TYR A 58 -9.04 -10.53 -21.53
N ARG A 59 -8.25 -10.59 -22.61
CA ARG A 59 -8.74 -10.99 -23.94
C ARG A 59 -9.15 -12.45 -24.00
N HIS A 60 -8.41 -13.34 -23.35
CA HIS A 60 -8.77 -14.75 -23.30
C HIS A 60 -10.10 -14.98 -22.58
N GLN A 61 -10.32 -14.30 -21.45
CA GLN A 61 -11.57 -14.36 -20.70
C GLN A 61 -12.76 -13.80 -21.49
N GLU A 62 -12.55 -12.69 -22.22
CA GLU A 62 -13.55 -12.11 -23.11
C GLU A 62 -13.90 -13.07 -24.26
N TYR A 63 -12.90 -13.64 -24.93
CA TYR A 63 -13.10 -14.62 -26.01
C TYR A 63 -13.87 -15.86 -25.53
N TYR A 64 -13.49 -16.41 -24.37
CA TYR A 64 -14.18 -17.57 -23.78
C TYR A 64 -15.66 -17.28 -23.51
N ARG A 65 -15.97 -16.10 -22.98
CA ARG A 65 -17.35 -15.67 -22.71
C ARG A 65 -18.15 -15.52 -23.99
N CYS A 66 -17.59 -14.86 -25.01
CA CYS A 66 -18.26 -14.68 -26.30
C CYS A 66 -18.53 -16.02 -26.99
N ARG A 67 -17.55 -16.93 -27.02
CA ARG A 67 -17.69 -18.24 -27.68
C ARG A 67 -18.76 -19.11 -27.03
N ASN A 68 -18.91 -19.02 -25.70
CA ASN A 68 -19.85 -19.84 -24.93
C ASN A 68 -21.16 -19.12 -24.58
N ASN A 69 -21.39 -17.92 -25.13
CA ASN A 69 -22.55 -17.07 -24.80
C ASN A 69 -22.74 -16.83 -23.29
N LEU A 70 -21.63 -16.65 -22.55
CA LEU A 70 -21.64 -16.38 -21.12
C LEU A 70 -21.56 -14.87 -20.84
N THR A 71 -22.25 -14.40 -19.82
CA THR A 71 -22.14 -13.02 -19.33
C THR A 71 -21.00 -12.88 -18.31
N ALA A 72 -20.52 -11.66 -18.10
CA ALA A 72 -19.56 -11.39 -17.03
C ALA A 72 -20.25 -11.60 -15.66
N PRO A 73 -19.63 -12.33 -14.72
CA PRO A 73 -20.22 -12.58 -13.42
C PRO A 73 -20.35 -11.26 -12.64
N VAL A 74 -21.52 -11.06 -12.02
CA VAL A 74 -21.85 -9.84 -11.26
C VAL A 74 -20.92 -9.68 -10.04
N THR A 75 -20.59 -10.80 -9.40
CA THR A 75 -19.62 -10.88 -8.31
C THR A 75 -18.34 -11.52 -8.83
N LYS A 76 -17.19 -10.85 -8.60
CA LYS A 76 -15.87 -11.32 -9.03
C LYS A 76 -15.31 -12.35 -8.03
N THR A 77 -16.09 -13.38 -7.70
CA THR A 77 -15.73 -14.43 -6.73
C THR A 77 -15.17 -15.69 -7.39
N ILE A 78 -14.53 -16.54 -6.60
CA ILE A 78 -13.96 -17.82 -7.05
C ILE A 78 -15.05 -18.91 -7.00
N PHE A 79 -15.74 -19.01 -5.86
CA PHE A 79 -16.85 -19.95 -5.67
C PHE A 79 -18.18 -19.22 -5.86
N HIS A 80 -18.85 -19.41 -6.99
CA HIS A 80 -20.10 -18.70 -7.31
C HIS A 80 -21.32 -19.24 -6.55
N ASP A 81 -21.25 -20.47 -6.05
CA ASP A 81 -22.28 -21.15 -5.27
C ASP A 81 -22.34 -20.66 -3.80
N ILE A 82 -21.23 -20.11 -3.28
CA ILE A 82 -21.12 -19.73 -1.88
C ILE A 82 -21.51 -18.26 -1.66
N THR A 83 -22.50 -18.06 -0.79
CA THR A 83 -23.05 -16.76 -0.38
C THR A 83 -23.09 -16.66 1.15
N ARG A 84 -23.51 -15.51 1.69
CA ARG A 84 -23.68 -15.30 3.14
C ARG A 84 -24.61 -16.33 3.79
N ALA A 85 -25.64 -16.81 3.08
CA ALA A 85 -26.56 -17.82 3.61
C ALA A 85 -25.82 -19.14 3.92
N HIS A 86 -24.84 -19.51 3.10
CA HIS A 86 -24.09 -20.75 3.22
C HIS A 86 -22.95 -20.70 4.24
N LEU A 87 -22.67 -19.53 4.83
CA LEU A 87 -21.56 -19.34 5.77
C LEU A 87 -21.68 -20.28 6.98
N ASP A 88 -22.90 -20.42 7.50
CA ASP A 88 -23.18 -21.08 8.77
C ASP A 88 -23.55 -22.56 8.60
N ASP A 89 -23.56 -23.09 7.36
CA ASP A 89 -23.95 -24.48 7.04
C ASP A 89 -22.85 -25.51 7.37
N GLY A 90 -21.58 -25.08 7.44
CA GLY A 90 -20.46 -25.98 7.73
C GLY A 90 -19.09 -25.35 7.50
N LEU A 91 -18.05 -25.98 8.08
CA LEU A 91 -16.69 -25.43 8.07
C LEU A 91 -16.12 -25.23 6.66
N VAL A 92 -16.38 -26.16 5.72
CA VAL A 92 -15.91 -26.04 4.34
C VAL A 92 -16.54 -24.86 3.63
N ASN A 93 -17.86 -24.65 3.81
CA ASN A 93 -18.56 -23.52 3.22
C ASN A 93 -18.10 -22.20 3.85
N CYS A 94 -17.81 -22.21 5.15
CA CYS A 94 -17.23 -21.08 5.85
C CYS A 94 -15.86 -20.68 5.29
N ILE A 95 -14.95 -21.64 5.08
CA ILE A 95 -13.65 -21.38 4.46
C ILE A 95 -13.81 -20.83 3.05
N LYS A 96 -14.67 -21.43 2.21
CA LYS A 96 -14.94 -20.92 0.85
C LYS A 96 -15.51 -19.50 0.88
N TYR A 97 -16.38 -19.19 1.83
CA TYR A 97 -16.93 -17.85 2.00
C TYR A 97 -15.83 -16.84 2.33
N PHE A 98 -14.94 -17.17 3.27
CA PHE A 98 -13.82 -16.28 3.59
C PHE A 98 -12.84 -16.15 2.43
N ILE A 99 -12.54 -17.21 1.66
CA ILE A 99 -11.72 -17.08 0.44
C ILE A 99 -12.33 -16.05 -0.53
N ASN A 100 -13.66 -16.04 -0.69
CA ASN A 100 -14.34 -15.08 -1.56
C ASN A 100 -14.42 -13.66 -0.98
N TYR A 101 -14.69 -13.52 0.32
CA TYR A 101 -15.13 -12.25 0.92
C TYR A 101 -14.28 -11.78 2.12
N PHE A 102 -13.09 -12.35 2.34
CA PHE A 102 -12.21 -11.97 3.45
C PHE A 102 -11.95 -10.47 3.48
N PHE A 103 -11.48 -9.90 2.37
CA PHE A 103 -11.18 -8.46 2.31
C PHE A 103 -12.46 -7.61 2.31
N TYR A 104 -13.58 -8.13 1.80
CA TYR A 104 -14.88 -7.45 1.88
C TYR A 104 -15.35 -7.27 3.34
N LYS A 105 -15.06 -8.24 4.22
CA LYS A 105 -15.41 -8.17 5.64
C LYS A 105 -14.36 -7.47 6.50
N PHE A 106 -13.08 -7.79 6.32
CA PHE A 106 -11.98 -7.36 7.19
C PHE A 106 -11.04 -6.31 6.56
N GLY A 107 -11.46 -5.66 5.49
CA GLY A 107 -10.57 -4.78 4.73
C GLY A 107 -10.10 -3.55 5.50
N LEU A 108 -10.94 -2.95 6.35
CA LEU A 108 -10.54 -1.82 7.21
C LEU A 108 -9.52 -2.25 8.26
N GLU A 109 -9.79 -3.34 8.96
CA GLU A 109 -8.93 -3.94 9.98
C GLU A 109 -7.56 -4.30 9.40
N THR A 110 -7.56 -4.87 8.18
CA THR A 110 -6.34 -5.18 7.43
C THR A 110 -5.57 -3.91 7.06
N CYS A 111 -6.26 -2.86 6.59
CA CYS A 111 -5.61 -1.58 6.26
C CYS A 111 -4.99 -0.93 7.50
N PHE A 112 -5.66 -0.97 8.66
CA PHE A 112 -5.11 -0.42 9.90
C PHE A 112 -3.92 -1.22 10.40
N LEU A 113 -3.97 -2.55 10.35
CA LEU A 113 -2.82 -3.41 10.65
C LEU A 113 -1.62 -3.10 9.74
N LEU A 114 -1.85 -2.92 8.44
CA LEU A 114 -0.80 -2.53 7.50
C LEU A 114 -0.25 -1.13 7.80
N SER A 115 -1.10 -0.17 8.17
CA SER A 115 -0.64 1.16 8.57
C SER A 115 0.23 1.11 9.83
N VAL A 116 -0.14 0.31 10.83
CA VAL A 116 0.67 0.09 12.03
C VAL A 116 1.99 -0.60 11.68
N ASN A 117 1.98 -1.57 10.76
CA ASN A 117 3.19 -2.22 10.27
C ASN A 117 4.13 -1.21 9.59
N VAL A 118 3.61 -0.33 8.72
CA VAL A 118 4.42 0.74 8.09
C VAL A 118 5.07 1.63 9.15
N ILE A 119 4.31 2.04 10.17
CA ILE A 119 4.83 2.86 11.28
C ILE A 119 5.96 2.13 12.01
N GLY A 120 5.74 0.86 12.37
CA GLY A 120 6.67 0.05 13.16
C GLY A 120 7.93 -0.38 12.40
N GLN A 121 7.85 -0.60 11.09
CA GLN A 121 9.02 -0.99 10.29
C GLN A 121 9.89 0.20 9.89
N ARG A 122 9.28 1.37 9.63
CA ARG A 122 10.02 2.55 9.18
C ARG A 122 10.67 3.33 10.32
N MET A 123 9.92 3.60 11.38
CA MET A 123 10.38 4.34 12.58
C MET A 123 11.08 5.69 12.25
N ASP A 124 10.65 6.36 11.18
CA ASP A 124 11.21 7.61 10.65
C ASP A 124 10.19 8.77 10.73
N PHE A 125 10.55 9.94 10.19
CA PHE A 125 9.65 11.10 10.14
C PHE A 125 8.34 10.81 9.38
N TYR A 126 8.40 10.02 8.30
CA TYR A 126 7.20 9.66 7.54
C TYR A 126 6.29 8.71 8.33
N ALA A 127 6.85 7.82 9.16
CA ALA A 127 6.08 7.01 10.09
C ALA A 127 5.22 7.88 11.03
N MET A 128 5.74 9.02 11.51
CA MET A 128 4.94 9.97 12.31
C MET A 128 3.79 10.59 11.51
N ILE A 129 4.02 10.94 10.23
CA ILE A 129 2.97 11.47 9.35
C ILE A 129 1.88 10.42 9.13
N HIS A 130 2.26 9.15 8.89
CA HIS A 130 1.30 8.04 8.79
C HIS A 130 0.53 7.85 10.09
N ALA A 131 1.19 7.93 11.25
CA ALA A 131 0.52 7.83 12.55
C ALA A 131 -0.49 8.95 12.78
N PHE A 132 -0.16 10.20 12.41
CA PHE A 132 -1.08 11.32 12.51
C PHE A 132 -2.34 11.11 11.65
N TRP A 133 -2.16 10.68 10.40
CA TRP A 133 -3.29 10.36 9.53
C TRP A 133 -4.12 9.17 10.02
N LEU A 134 -3.47 8.12 10.54
CA LEU A 134 -4.15 6.98 11.14
C LEU A 134 -5.03 7.41 12.33
N ILE A 135 -4.49 8.24 13.23
CA ILE A 135 -5.24 8.80 14.35
C ILE A 135 -6.41 9.66 13.85
N ALA A 136 -6.20 10.51 12.85
CA ALA A 136 -7.26 11.36 12.27
C ALA A 136 -8.41 10.53 11.67
N VAL A 137 -8.10 9.41 11.02
CA VAL A 137 -9.10 8.47 10.49
C VAL A 137 -9.80 7.73 11.64
N LEU A 138 -9.06 7.17 12.60
CA LEU A 138 -9.61 6.41 13.73
C LEU A 138 -10.41 7.26 14.71
N TYR A 139 -10.18 8.58 14.75
CA TYR A 139 -11.01 9.51 15.51
C TYR A 139 -12.48 9.44 15.09
N ARG A 140 -12.75 9.11 13.82
CA ARG A 140 -14.09 8.79 13.33
C ARG A 140 -14.42 7.35 13.71
N ARG A 141 -15.22 7.17 14.76
CA ARG A 141 -15.56 5.82 15.27
C ARG A 141 -16.52 5.02 14.40
N ARG A 142 -17.32 5.65 13.54
CA ARG A 142 -18.32 4.99 12.70
C ARG A 142 -17.76 4.70 11.31
N ARG A 143 -17.96 3.48 10.81
CA ARG A 143 -17.56 3.00 9.47
C ARG A 143 -18.00 3.95 8.36
N LYS A 144 -19.26 4.42 8.39
CA LYS A 144 -19.79 5.36 7.39
C LYS A 144 -19.02 6.69 7.37
N ALA A 145 -18.64 7.19 8.55
CA ALA A 145 -17.86 8.43 8.66
C ALA A 145 -16.40 8.23 8.18
N ILE A 146 -15.82 7.05 8.38
CA ILE A 146 -14.51 6.69 7.81
C ILE A 146 -14.60 6.62 6.28
N ALA A 147 -15.65 6.00 5.73
CA ALA A 147 -15.84 5.86 4.29
C ALA A 147 -15.88 7.23 3.57
N GLU A 148 -16.47 8.25 4.18
CA GLU A 148 -16.51 9.62 3.63
C GLU A 148 -15.14 10.28 3.49
N ILE A 149 -14.22 10.06 4.45
CA ILE A 149 -12.87 10.64 4.41
C ILE A 149 -11.87 9.77 3.64
N TRP A 150 -12.21 8.49 3.40
CA TRP A 150 -11.32 7.51 2.80
C TRP A 150 -10.70 7.91 1.45
N PRO A 151 -11.42 8.55 0.52
CA PRO A 151 -10.81 9.04 -0.73
C PRO A 151 -9.71 10.08 -0.49
N LYS A 152 -9.84 10.93 0.54
CA LYS A 152 -8.81 11.90 0.93
C LYS A 152 -7.58 11.19 1.51
N TYR A 153 -7.79 10.14 2.29
CA TYR A 153 -6.71 9.29 2.80
C TYR A 153 -5.95 8.58 1.67
N CYS A 154 -6.66 8.00 0.69
CA CYS A 154 -6.03 7.40 -0.50
C CYS A 154 -5.21 8.44 -1.29
N CYS A 155 -5.75 9.65 -1.48
CA CYS A 155 -5.03 10.74 -2.14
C CYS A 155 -3.76 11.12 -1.37
N PHE A 156 -3.84 11.24 -0.05
CA PHE A 156 -2.68 11.46 0.81
C PHE A 156 -1.61 10.38 0.61
N LEU A 157 -1.98 9.09 0.64
CA LEU A 157 -1.05 7.98 0.43
C LEU A 157 -0.39 8.03 -0.96
N SER A 158 -1.15 8.33 -2.01
CA SER A 158 -0.59 8.49 -3.37
C SER A 158 0.37 9.68 -3.47
N CYS A 159 0.04 10.80 -2.84
CA CYS A 159 0.92 11.97 -2.81
C CYS A 159 2.21 11.70 -2.02
N ILE A 160 2.10 11.07 -0.85
CA ILE A 160 3.26 10.84 0.02
C ILE A 160 4.25 9.85 -0.60
N ILE A 161 3.78 8.75 -1.20
CA ILE A 161 4.68 7.79 -1.86
C ILE A 161 5.38 8.43 -3.07
N THR A 162 4.66 9.25 -3.83
CA THR A 162 5.22 9.99 -4.97
C THR A 162 6.30 10.96 -4.51
N PHE A 163 6.02 11.74 -3.48
CA PHE A 163 6.98 12.68 -2.90
C PHE A 163 8.22 11.96 -2.36
N GLN A 164 8.04 10.88 -1.60
CA GLN A 164 9.16 10.11 -1.06
C GLN A 164 10.00 9.43 -2.16
N TYR A 165 9.38 8.99 -3.26
CA TYR A 165 10.13 8.48 -4.41
C TYR A 165 11.03 9.57 -5.01
N PHE A 166 10.54 10.81 -5.16
CA PHE A 166 11.37 11.94 -5.58
C PHE A 166 12.53 12.23 -4.62
N LEU A 167 12.33 12.09 -3.30
CA LEU A 167 13.42 12.20 -2.33
C LEU A 167 14.44 11.07 -2.51
N CYS A 168 14.02 9.86 -2.86
CA CYS A 168 14.95 8.76 -3.12
C CYS A 168 15.78 8.97 -4.40
N ILE A 169 15.23 9.64 -5.42
CA ILE A 169 15.97 10.02 -6.64
C ILE A 169 17.06 11.05 -6.31
N GLY A 170 16.75 12.00 -5.44
CA GLY A 170 17.67 13.10 -5.10
C GLY A 170 17.93 14.06 -6.27
N ILE A 171 18.99 14.86 -6.16
CA ILE A 171 19.39 15.82 -7.18
C ILE A 171 20.46 15.20 -8.10
N PRO A 172 20.57 15.65 -9.36
CA PRO A 172 21.66 15.21 -10.23
C PRO A 172 23.02 15.50 -9.58
N PRO A 173 23.94 14.52 -9.54
CA PRO A 173 25.28 14.71 -8.96
C PRO A 173 26.26 15.45 -9.88
N ALA A 174 25.98 15.51 -11.20
CA ALA A 174 26.84 16.15 -12.21
C ALA A 174 27.23 17.63 -11.95
N PRO A 175 26.37 18.53 -11.42
CA PRO A 175 26.76 19.91 -11.10
C PRO A 175 27.66 20.04 -9.87
N CYS A 176 28.05 18.93 -9.21
CA CYS A 176 28.94 18.91 -8.04
C CYS A 176 28.46 19.82 -6.88
N LYS A 177 27.15 20.03 -6.75
CA LYS A 177 26.55 20.77 -5.64
C LYS A 177 26.05 19.78 -4.60
N ASP A 178 26.51 19.98 -3.37
CA ASP A 178 26.04 19.20 -2.22
C ASP A 178 24.75 19.79 -1.63
N TYR A 179 24.10 19.02 -0.77
CA TYR A 179 22.87 19.43 -0.13
C TYR A 179 23.08 20.50 0.95
N PRO A 180 22.11 21.41 1.17
CA PRO A 180 22.25 22.50 2.15
C PRO A 180 22.50 22.02 3.58
N TRP A 181 21.97 20.87 3.98
CA TRP A 181 22.18 20.28 5.31
C TRP A 181 23.59 19.71 5.53
N ARG A 182 24.43 19.62 4.50
CA ARG A 182 25.86 19.24 4.59
C ARG A 182 26.82 20.43 4.53
N SER A 183 26.30 21.66 4.40
CA SER A 183 27.09 22.89 4.44
C SER A 183 27.81 23.08 5.79
N GLY A 184 28.97 23.72 5.79
CA GLY A 184 29.73 24.05 7.01
C GLY A 184 28.92 24.80 8.09
N ASN A 185 27.87 25.54 7.73
CA ASN A 185 27.02 26.24 8.69
C ASN A 185 25.82 25.43 9.20
N ALA A 186 25.56 24.25 8.62
CA ALA A 186 24.44 23.41 9.01
C ALA A 186 24.73 22.62 10.31
N ASN A 187 23.68 22.37 11.09
CA ASN A 187 23.74 21.60 12.34
C ASN A 187 22.99 20.26 12.21
N PHE A 188 23.05 19.62 11.05
CA PHE A 188 22.44 18.30 10.82
C PHE A 188 23.52 17.23 10.86
N ASN A 189 23.36 16.23 11.72
CA ASN A 189 24.21 15.03 11.72
C ASN A 189 23.63 13.94 10.80
N SER A 190 24.43 12.93 10.49
CA SER A 190 23.99 11.82 9.62
C SER A 190 22.77 11.06 10.16
N ASN A 191 22.62 10.96 11.49
CA ASN A 191 21.49 10.27 12.12
C ASN A 191 20.16 11.03 11.95
N ILE A 192 20.16 12.35 12.12
CA ILE A 192 18.94 13.16 11.96
C ILE A 192 18.54 13.25 10.49
N ILE A 193 19.50 13.32 9.56
CA ILE A 193 19.24 13.30 8.11
C ILE A 193 18.57 11.99 7.72
N LYS A 194 19.11 10.86 8.21
CA LYS A 194 18.52 9.53 8.01
C LYS A 194 17.10 9.44 8.55
N TRP A 195 16.87 9.92 9.77
CA TRP A 195 15.56 9.85 10.43
C TRP A 195 14.52 10.77 9.76
N LEU A 196 14.93 11.94 9.26
CA LEU A 196 14.09 12.85 8.47
C LEU A 196 13.81 12.32 7.06
N TYR A 197 14.50 11.26 6.63
CA TYR A 197 14.41 10.67 5.30
C TYR A 197 14.67 11.71 4.19
N PHE A 198 15.65 12.58 4.44
CA PHE A 198 16.13 13.54 3.44
C PHE A 198 17.03 12.86 2.41
N PRO A 199 17.06 13.38 1.16
CA PRO A 199 18.03 12.91 0.20
C PRO A 199 19.44 13.24 0.68
N ASP A 200 20.42 12.40 0.38
CA ASP A 200 21.80 12.68 0.77
C ASP A 200 22.75 11.80 -0.04
N PHE A 201 23.94 12.32 -0.36
CA PHE A 201 24.94 11.57 -1.12
C PHE A 201 25.77 10.61 -0.26
N ILE A 202 25.81 10.82 1.06
CA ILE A 202 26.53 9.96 2.02
C ILE A 202 25.56 8.91 2.58
N VAL A 203 24.46 9.35 3.20
CA VAL A 203 23.46 8.49 3.84
C VAL A 203 22.20 8.44 2.99
N ARG A 204 22.23 7.63 1.93
CA ARG A 204 21.10 7.52 1.01
C ARG A 204 19.83 7.01 1.72
N PRO A 205 18.65 7.62 1.46
CA PRO A 205 17.38 7.09 1.94
C PRO A 205 17.15 5.69 1.35
N ASN A 206 16.65 4.76 2.17
CA ASN A 206 16.46 3.37 1.73
C ASN A 206 15.17 3.21 0.92
N PRO A 207 15.23 3.00 -0.42
CA PRO A 207 14.04 2.95 -1.26
C PRO A 207 13.15 1.73 -0.99
N VAL A 208 13.64 0.71 -0.28
CA VAL A 208 12.84 -0.47 0.09
C VAL A 208 11.67 -0.09 1.00
N PHE A 209 11.76 1.00 1.76
CA PHE A 209 10.65 1.44 2.60
C PHE A 209 9.40 1.80 1.81
N LEU A 210 9.54 2.23 0.55
CA LEU A 210 8.41 2.54 -0.34
C LEU A 210 7.54 1.31 -0.64
N VAL A 211 8.05 0.10 -0.46
CA VAL A 211 7.26 -1.13 -0.62
C VAL A 211 6.16 -1.20 0.43
N TYR A 212 6.43 -0.78 1.67
CA TYR A 212 5.43 -0.76 2.73
C TYR A 212 4.32 0.25 2.43
N ASP A 213 4.68 1.46 2.00
CA ASP A 213 3.76 2.51 1.56
C ASP A 213 2.92 2.05 0.36
N PHE A 214 3.53 1.35 -0.60
CA PHE A 214 2.83 0.79 -1.76
C PHE A 214 1.81 -0.27 -1.35
N MET A 215 2.17 -1.20 -0.47
CA MET A 215 1.23 -2.23 0.03
C MET A 215 0.06 -1.59 0.78
N LEU A 216 0.33 -0.56 1.59
CA LEU A 216 -0.71 0.21 2.27
C LEU A 216 -1.63 0.91 1.27
N LEU A 217 -1.08 1.57 0.24
CA LEU A 217 -1.85 2.25 -0.80
C LEU A 217 -2.70 1.25 -1.62
N LEU A 218 -2.14 0.08 -1.94
CA LEU A 218 -2.86 -0.99 -2.63
C LEU A 218 -4.07 -1.44 -1.82
N CYS A 219 -3.88 -1.78 -0.54
CA CYS A 219 -4.96 -2.19 0.34
C CYS A 219 -5.97 -1.06 0.57
N ALA A 220 -5.53 0.18 0.74
CA ALA A 220 -6.43 1.31 0.89
C ALA A 220 -7.28 1.55 -0.37
N SER A 221 -6.71 1.33 -1.56
CA SER A 221 -7.43 1.42 -2.83
C SER A 221 -8.46 0.30 -2.98
N LEU A 222 -8.12 -0.93 -2.60
CA LEU A 222 -9.07 -2.05 -2.54
C LEU A 222 -10.19 -1.79 -1.52
N GLN A 223 -9.86 -1.17 -0.38
CA GLN A 223 -10.86 -0.82 0.63
C GLN A 223 -11.78 0.29 0.14
N ARG A 224 -11.26 1.26 -0.63
CA ARG A 224 -12.09 2.27 -1.30
C ARG A 224 -13.11 1.61 -2.23
N GLN A 225 -12.66 0.69 -3.07
CA GLN A 225 -13.54 -0.08 -3.96
C GLN A 225 -14.60 -0.85 -3.15
N THR A 226 -14.20 -1.44 -2.02
CA THR A 226 -15.11 -2.16 -1.11
C THR A 226 -16.20 -1.25 -0.54
N PHE A 227 -15.87 -0.01 -0.15
CA PHE A 227 -16.87 0.97 0.30
C PHE A 227 -17.86 1.39 -0.81
N GLU A 228 -17.42 1.41 -2.06
CA GLU A 228 -18.31 1.69 -3.19
C GLU A 228 -19.22 0.47 -3.50
N ASP A 229 -18.67 -0.73 -3.41
CA ASP A 229 -19.38 -1.98 -3.71
C ASP A 229 -20.37 -2.41 -2.61
N GLU A 230 -20.09 -2.16 -1.34
CA GLU A 230 -20.99 -2.52 -0.23
C GLU A 230 -22.35 -1.80 -0.27
N ASN A 231 -22.46 -0.69 -1.01
CA ASN A 231 -23.73 0.01 -1.21
C ASN A 231 -24.62 -0.66 -2.27
N LYS A 232 -24.07 -1.52 -3.12
CA LYS A 232 -24.81 -2.20 -4.20
C LYS A 232 -25.68 -3.32 -3.63
N ALA A 233 -26.99 -3.29 -3.91
CA ALA A 233 -27.94 -4.28 -3.40
C ALA A 233 -27.57 -5.72 -3.78
N ALA A 234 -27.13 -5.96 -5.02
CA ALA A 234 -26.72 -7.27 -5.49
C ALA A 234 -25.53 -7.86 -4.69
N VAL A 235 -24.59 -7.01 -4.27
CA VAL A 235 -23.44 -7.42 -3.44
C VAL A 235 -23.90 -7.68 -2.01
N ARG A 236 -24.76 -6.83 -1.45
CA ARG A 236 -25.30 -7.02 -0.09
C ARG A 236 -26.08 -8.33 0.07
N ILE A 237 -26.84 -8.74 -0.95
CA ILE A 237 -27.59 -10.01 -0.91
C ILE A 237 -26.64 -11.21 -0.91
N THR A 238 -25.54 -11.15 -1.67
CA THR A 238 -24.61 -12.28 -1.85
C THR A 238 -23.54 -12.35 -0.77
N ALA A 239 -22.88 -11.23 -0.49
CA ALA A 239 -21.78 -11.12 0.48
C ALA A 239 -22.26 -10.79 1.90
N GLY A 240 -23.51 -10.36 2.06
CA GLY A 240 -24.08 -9.90 3.33
C GLY A 240 -23.79 -8.43 3.62
N ASP A 241 -24.54 -7.88 4.58
CA ASP A 241 -24.41 -6.50 5.02
C ASP A 241 -23.12 -6.27 5.85
N ASN A 242 -22.56 -5.06 5.75
CA ASN A 242 -21.40 -4.56 6.48
C ASN A 242 -21.73 -3.34 7.36
N VAL A 243 -23.01 -2.97 7.44
CA VAL A 243 -23.45 -1.86 8.29
C VAL A 243 -23.33 -2.22 9.77
N GLU A 244 -22.85 -1.26 10.55
CA GLU A 244 -22.75 -1.38 12.01
C GLU A 244 -24.14 -1.52 12.64
N ILE A 245 -24.25 -2.40 13.64
CA ILE A 245 -25.48 -2.65 14.39
C ILE A 245 -25.66 -1.54 15.47
N CYS A 246 -26.90 -1.24 15.84
CA CYS A 246 -27.20 -0.25 16.89
C CYS A 246 -26.62 -0.70 18.25
N MET A 247 -25.97 0.22 18.96
CA MET A 247 -25.34 -0.06 20.26
C MET A 247 -26.32 -0.27 21.42
N ASN A 248 -27.58 0.16 21.26
CA ASN A 248 -28.59 0.15 22.34
C ASN A 248 -29.59 -1.01 22.24
N LEU A 249 -29.20 -2.12 21.59
CA LEU A 249 -30.08 -3.28 21.45
C LEU A 249 -29.98 -4.18 22.68
N ASP A 250 -31.12 -4.52 23.26
CA ASP A 250 -31.23 -5.51 24.33
C ASP A 250 -31.38 -6.92 23.73
N ALA A 251 -30.57 -7.86 24.21
CA ALA A 251 -30.52 -9.23 23.68
C ALA A 251 -31.85 -9.98 23.85
N ALA A 252 -32.58 -9.73 24.95
CA ALA A 252 -33.85 -10.40 25.22
C ALA A 252 -34.91 -10.03 24.17
N SER A 253 -35.06 -8.73 23.88
CA SER A 253 -36.02 -8.23 22.89
C SER A 253 -35.58 -8.45 21.44
N PHE A 254 -34.26 -8.45 21.17
CA PHE A 254 -33.73 -8.57 19.81
C PHE A 254 -33.52 -10.02 19.33
N SER A 255 -33.51 -11.00 20.24
CA SER A 255 -33.30 -12.43 19.91
C SER A 255 -34.21 -12.94 18.79
N GLN A 256 -35.49 -12.53 18.76
CA GLN A 256 -36.47 -12.92 17.73
C GLN A 256 -36.22 -12.27 16.36
N HIS A 257 -35.47 -11.18 16.32
CA HIS A 257 -35.19 -10.39 15.13
C HIS A 257 -33.77 -10.61 14.58
N ASN A 258 -32.94 -11.40 15.29
CA ASN A 258 -31.59 -11.72 14.87
C ASN A 258 -31.62 -12.77 13.75
N PRO A 259 -31.09 -12.48 12.54
CA PRO A 259 -31.07 -13.44 11.44
C PRO A 259 -30.05 -14.57 11.62
N VAL A 260 -29.16 -14.49 12.61
CA VAL A 260 -28.13 -15.50 12.87
C VAL A 260 -28.72 -16.65 13.69
N PRO A 261 -28.56 -17.93 13.27
CA PRO A 261 -29.05 -19.08 14.02
C PRO A 261 -28.33 -19.24 15.36
N ASP A 262 -28.98 -19.92 16.31
CA ASP A 262 -28.40 -20.21 17.61
C ASP A 262 -27.28 -21.26 17.50
N PHE A 263 -26.08 -20.88 17.93
CA PHE A 263 -24.88 -21.69 17.92
C PHE A 263 -24.42 -22.14 19.32
N ILE A 264 -25.11 -21.74 20.39
CA ILE A 264 -24.71 -22.02 21.78
C ILE A 264 -24.72 -23.53 22.07
N HIS A 265 -25.61 -24.26 21.40
CA HIS A 265 -25.81 -25.69 21.62
C HIS A 265 -24.90 -26.60 20.77
N CYS A 266 -23.97 -26.04 19.97
CA CYS A 266 -23.00 -26.81 19.16
C CYS A 266 -23.63 -28.00 18.41
N ARG A 267 -24.77 -27.76 17.75
CA ARG A 267 -25.51 -28.78 16.98
C ARG A 267 -24.81 -29.15 15.68
#